data_AF-B8IRS7-F1
#
_entry.id   AF-B8IRS7-F1
#
_cell.length_a   1.000
_cell.length_b   1.000
_cell.length_c   1.000
_cell.angle_alpha   90.00
_cell.angle_beta   90.00
_cell.angle_gamma   90.00
#
_symmetry.space_group_name_H-M   'P 1'
#
loop_
_entity.id
_entity.type
_entity.pdbx_description
1 polymer ?
#
loop_
_entity_poly.entity_id
_entity_poly.type
_entity_poly.pdbx_seq_one_letter_code
_entity_poly.pdbx_strand_id
1 'polypeptide(L)'
;MRQRRTRAEVKEMILRRVRELPGGKYIRDIQIEPMTDDSPVPPFFVDVEEDADDDLNVALRATDIAIRIMYCIFDVEDFAEH
;
A
#
# COMPACT_ATOMS: atom_id res chain seq x y z
N MET A 1 -16.44 10.30 6.70
CA MET A 1 -17.08 9.08 6.16
C MET A 1 -16.01 8.39 5.31
N ARG A 2 -15.48 7.25 5.76
CA ARG A 2 -14.46 6.48 5.01
C ARG A 2 -15.13 5.81 3.81
N GLN A 3 -14.44 5.70 2.69
CA GLN A 3 -15.01 5.11 1.46
C GLN A 3 -14.80 3.59 1.45
N ARG A 4 -15.71 2.84 0.81
CA ARG A 4 -15.55 1.40 0.55
C ARG A 4 -14.89 1.18 -0.81
N ARG A 5 -13.83 0.37 -0.83
CA ARG A 5 -13.05 -0.04 -2.02
C ARG A 5 -12.52 -1.45 -1.82
N THR A 6 -12.24 -2.16 -2.90
CA THR A 6 -11.58 -3.47 -2.89
C THR A 6 -10.07 -3.35 -2.67
N ARG A 7 -9.40 -4.44 -2.25
CA ARG A 7 -7.93 -4.45 -2.06
C ARG A 7 -7.20 -4.07 -3.35
N ALA A 8 -7.71 -4.55 -4.49
CA ALA A 8 -7.17 -4.21 -5.80
C ALA A 8 -7.30 -2.71 -6.12
N GLU A 9 -8.46 -2.10 -5.85
CA GLU A 9 -8.65 -0.66 -6.06
C GLU A 9 -7.74 0.18 -5.15
N VAL A 10 -7.63 -0.19 -3.87
CA VAL A 10 -6.75 0.50 -2.93
C VAL A 10 -5.28 0.33 -3.31
N LYS A 11 -4.86 -0.89 -3.69
CA LYS A 11 -3.54 -1.18 -4.24
C LYS A 11 -3.21 -0.28 -5.43
N GLU A 12 -4.09 -0.18 -6.42
CA GLU A 12 -3.87 0.66 -7.59
C GLU A 12 -3.73 2.15 -7.23
N MET A 13 -4.52 2.63 -6.27
CA MET A 13 -4.39 4.00 -5.78
C MET A 13 -3.05 4.26 -5.08
N ILE A 14 -2.59 3.31 -4.25
CA ILE A 14 -1.29 3.40 -3.60
C ILE A 14 -0.18 3.36 -4.65
N LEU A 15 -0.19 2.39 -5.56
CA LEU A 15 0.81 2.26 -6.62
C LEU A 15 0.90 3.50 -7.48
N ARG A 16 -0.24 4.08 -7.87
CA ARG A 16 -0.27 5.34 -8.62
C ARG A 16 0.43 6.46 -7.85
N ARG A 17 0.16 6.60 -6.56
CA ARG A 17 0.75 7.66 -5.72
C ARG A 17 2.24 7.44 -5.46
N VAL A 18 2.64 6.18 -5.28
CA VAL A 18 4.02 5.79 -5.06
C VAL A 18 4.86 6.03 -6.32
N ARG A 19 4.33 5.74 -7.51
CA ARG A 19 5.01 5.99 -8.80
C ARG A 19 5.30 7.48 -9.06
N GLU A 20 4.61 8.40 -8.41
CA GLU A 20 4.87 9.84 -8.50
C GLU A 20 6.09 10.28 -7.65
N LEU A 21 6.62 9.42 -6.79
CA LEU A 21 7.79 9.73 -5.96
C LEU A 21 9.11 9.62 -6.74
N PRO A 22 10.15 10.37 -6.35
CA PRO A 22 11.52 10.07 -6.75
C PRO A 22 11.87 8.63 -6.36
N GLY A 23 12.25 7.82 -7.34
CA GLY A 23 12.52 6.39 -7.16
C GLY A 23 11.28 5.49 -7.15
N GLY A 24 10.06 6.05 -7.18
CA GLY A 24 8.82 5.28 -7.19
C GLY A 24 8.66 4.32 -8.37
N LYS A 25 9.39 4.56 -9.47
CA LYS A 25 9.49 3.65 -10.62
C LYS A 25 10.10 2.28 -10.28
N TYR A 26 10.85 2.18 -9.17
CA TYR A 26 11.46 0.94 -8.69
C TYR A 26 10.52 0.10 -7.82
N ILE A 27 9.34 0.63 -7.46
CA ILE A 27 8.32 -0.16 -6.77
C ILE A 27 7.55 -0.97 -7.82
N ARG A 28 7.77 -2.28 -7.81
CA ARG A 28 7.14 -3.23 -8.72
C ARG A 28 5.69 -3.43 -8.38
N ASP A 29 5.43 -3.70 -7.10
CA ASP A 29 4.12 -4.07 -6.63
C ASP A 29 3.89 -3.74 -5.15
N ILE A 30 2.61 -3.69 -4.78
CA ILE A 30 2.16 -3.65 -3.38
C ILE A 30 1.10 -4.74 -3.20
N GLN A 31 1.30 -5.61 -2.24
CA GLN A 31 0.39 -6.71 -1.94
C GLN A 31 -0.28 -6.44 -0.61
N ILE A 32 -1.61 -6.41 -0.58
CA ILE A 32 -2.40 -6.21 0.62
C ILE A 32 -3.03 -7.55 0.99
N GLU A 33 -2.60 -8.11 2.12
CA GLU A 33 -3.12 -9.37 2.63
C GLU A 33 -4.53 -9.19 3.20
N PRO A 34 -5.33 -10.27 3.25
CA PRO A 34 -6.55 -10.27 4.03
C PRO A 34 -6.25 -9.92 5.50
N MET A 35 -7.21 -9.25 6.12
CA MET A 35 -7.17 -8.97 7.54
C MET A 35 -7.35 -10.28 8.32
N THR A 36 -6.45 -10.57 9.25
CA THR A 36 -6.48 -11.82 10.04
C THR A 36 -6.69 -11.56 11.53
N ASP A 37 -6.68 -10.30 11.95
CA ASP A 37 -6.81 -9.83 13.33
C ASP A 37 -7.47 -8.44 13.41
N ASP A 38 -7.65 -7.92 14.63
CA ASP A 38 -8.24 -6.59 14.89
C ASP A 38 -7.24 -5.43 14.67
N SER A 39 -6.22 -5.60 13.81
CA SER A 39 -5.24 -4.56 13.52
C SER A 39 -5.91 -3.32 12.89
N PRO A 40 -5.42 -2.09 13.09
CA PRO A 40 -5.95 -0.93 12.37
C PRO A 40 -5.64 -0.91 10.86
N VAL A 41 -4.68 -1.70 10.40
CA VAL A 41 -4.22 -1.74 9.00
C VAL A 41 -3.90 -3.21 8.65
N PRO A 42 -4.36 -3.72 7.50
CA PRO A 42 -4.03 -5.07 7.07
C PRO A 42 -2.52 -5.22 6.82
N PRO A 43 -1.97 -6.43 6.96
CA PRO A 43 -0.60 -6.69 6.56
C PRO A 43 -0.43 -6.38 5.07
N PHE A 44 0.73 -5.84 4.70
CA PHE A 44 1.05 -5.57 3.30
C PHE A 44 2.54 -5.67 3.03
N PHE A 45 2.88 -5.94 1.78
CA PHE A 45 4.24 -6.05 1.28
C PHE A 45 4.49 -5.04 0.18
N VAL A 46 5.70 -4.49 0.14
CA VAL A 46 6.17 -3.58 -0.91
C VAL A 46 7.30 -4.30 -1.66
N ASP A 47 7.10 -4.56 -2.95
CA ASP A 47 8.09 -5.19 -3.81
C ASP A 47 8.92 -4.11 -4.53
N VAL A 48 10.24 -4.17 -4.37
CA VAL A 48 11.20 -3.19 -4.87
C VAL A 48 12.20 -3.88 -5.81
N GLU A 49 12.60 -3.22 -6.88
CA GLU A 49 13.66 -3.70 -7.76
C GLU A 49 15.00 -3.82 -7.01
N GLU A 50 15.69 -4.97 -7.16
CA GLU A 50 16.97 -5.29 -6.49
C GLU A 50 18.11 -4.31 -6.83
N ASP A 51 18.03 -3.58 -7.94
CA ASP A 51 19.07 -2.64 -8.40
C ASP A 51 18.69 -1.16 -8.15
N ALA A 52 17.72 -0.89 -7.28
CA ALA A 52 17.36 0.48 -6.94
C ALA A 52 18.47 1.13 -6.09
N ASP A 53 19.11 2.18 -6.60
CA ASP A 53 20.23 2.94 -5.97
C ASP A 53 19.91 3.55 -4.58
N ASP A 54 18.71 3.34 -4.05
CA ASP A 54 18.24 3.74 -2.70
C ASP A 54 16.94 2.97 -2.34
N ASP A 55 16.97 1.65 -2.48
CA ASP A 55 15.85 0.72 -2.28
C ASP A 55 15.08 0.94 -0.96
N LEU A 56 15.80 1.11 0.15
CA LEU A 56 15.24 1.26 1.49
C LEU A 56 14.47 2.58 1.65
N ASN A 57 15.01 3.71 1.16
CA ASN A 57 14.30 4.98 1.30
C ASN A 57 13.05 5.03 0.42
N VAL A 58 13.08 4.42 -0.76
CA VAL A 58 11.91 4.32 -1.64
C VAL A 58 10.85 3.42 -1.00
N ALA A 59 11.25 2.28 -0.44
CA ALA A 59 10.36 1.37 0.30
C ALA A 59 9.68 2.08 1.47
N LEU A 60 10.44 2.78 2.32
CA LEU A 60 9.91 3.50 3.48
C LEU A 60 8.87 4.58 3.09
N ARG A 61 9.12 5.32 2.00
CA ARG A 61 8.16 6.32 1.50
C ARG A 61 6.91 5.66 0.93
N ALA A 62 7.06 4.53 0.24
CA ALA A 62 5.92 3.76 -0.25
C ALA A 62 5.06 3.24 0.91
N THR A 63 5.69 2.74 1.98
CA THR A 63 5.03 2.32 3.23
C THR A 63 4.24 3.46 3.89
N ASP A 64 4.82 4.67 4.03
CA ASP A 64 4.10 5.82 4.61
C ASP A 64 2.87 6.21 3.78
N ILE A 65 2.98 6.20 2.45
CA ILE A 65 1.83 6.45 1.56
C ILE A 65 0.77 5.37 1.72
N ALA A 66 1.17 4.11 1.71
CA ALA A 66 0.27 2.97 1.84
C ALA A 66 -0.52 3.06 3.15
N ILE A 67 0.15 3.28 4.28
CA ILE A 67 -0.48 3.44 5.59
C ILE A 67 -1.44 4.62 5.59
N ARG A 68 -1.06 5.79 5.08
CA ARG A 68 -1.95 6.97 5.04
C ARG A 68 -3.20 6.71 4.21
N ILE A 69 -3.06 6.06 3.05
CA ILE A 69 -4.20 5.74 2.19
C ILE A 69 -5.11 4.72 2.88
N MET A 70 -4.55 3.63 3.41
CA MET A 70 -5.33 2.58 4.07
C MET A 70 -5.98 3.04 5.37
N TYR A 71 -5.28 3.80 6.21
CA TYR A 71 -5.77 4.20 7.54
C TYR A 71 -6.61 5.49 7.54
N CYS A 72 -6.27 6.48 6.70
CA CYS A 72 -6.94 7.79 6.73
C CYS A 72 -8.12 7.88 5.74
N ILE A 73 -8.15 7.06 4.68
CA ILE A 73 -9.11 7.21 3.58
C ILE A 73 -10.13 6.06 3.52
N PHE A 74 -9.72 4.83 3.82
CA PHE A 74 -10.55 3.64 3.62
C PHE A 74 -10.90 2.94 4.94
N ASP A 75 -12.07 2.31 4.97
CA ASP A 75 -12.44 1.41 6.06
C ASP A 75 -11.93 0.02 5.70
N VAL A 76 -10.84 -0.36 6.35
CA VAL A 76 -10.05 -1.57 6.09
C VAL A 76 -10.72 -2.83 6.66
N GLU A 77 -11.70 -2.68 7.55
CA GLU A 77 -12.44 -3.78 8.20
C GLU A 77 -13.29 -4.61 7.23
N ASP A 78 -13.68 -4.05 6.07
CA ASP A 78 -14.49 -4.75 5.04
C ASP A 78 -13.64 -5.55 4.03
N PHE A 79 -12.32 -5.65 4.21
CA PHE A 79 -11.45 -6.41 3.29
C PHE A 79 -11.50 -7.93 3.45
N ALA A 80 -12.21 -8.43 4.47
CA ALA A 80 -12.21 -9.84 4.86
C ALA A 80 -13.12 -10.76 3.99
N GLU A 81 -14.08 -10.23 3.22
CA GLU A 81 -15.19 -11.05 2.68
C GLU A 81 -15.31 -11.21 1.15
N HIS A 82 -14.37 -10.73 0.33
CA HIS A 82 -14.40 -10.98 -1.13
C HIS A 82 -13.09 -11.55 -1.70
#